data_AF-A0A943J0A6-F1
#
_entry.id   AF-A0A943J0A6-F1
#
_cell.length_a   1.000
_cell.length_b   1.000
_cell.length_c   1.000
_cell.angle_alpha   90.00
_cell.angle_beta   90.00
_cell.angle_gamma   90.00
#
_symmetry.space_group_name_H-M   'P 1'
#
loop_
_entity.id
_entity.type
_entity.pdbx_description
1 polymer ?
#
loop_
_entity_poly.entity_id
_entity_poly.type
_entity_poly.pdbx_seq_one_letter_code
_entity_poly.pdbx_strand_id
1 'polypeptide(L)'
;MNIKKITAIFIAVVITSIVFSSPISADTTDLETSIVSAKQYIEENITNAETFQDTISFAEANLITEITQIYSVEPDTENPQTLAEYILLRRTFGQSITVSEDSAEDYGDILASSQQDDGSFGNIKATIYSLAALKSVGKEAGTYGDNTFDDIAAVNYLVANQSENGEIGNLETSADAAAVLWQYKDSEETNSALNKLISYLESFSDSDDTLELSLALMGLTDANYGQTTEAMQKIIDKLLSRQNNDGGFPSSEEGASEADATKAAFRALEAVRYTVTPFNALINGIQFSSSGLDFSQMYPLLIAYAVLVVCSIGLWIFIFKRKPRSKTLEESKKESEEKFSNVKTFSESEEGENEKDNDTKVRANDTEDSDKRKE
;
A
#
# COMPACT_ATOMS: atom_id res chain seq x y z
N MET A 1 -32.03 -17.32 -10.01
CA MET A 1 -30.84 -16.63 -9.47
C MET A 1 -29.85 -17.70 -9.04
N ASN A 2 -28.65 -17.72 -9.64
CA ASN A 2 -27.72 -18.85 -9.60
C ASN A 2 -27.10 -19.04 -8.20
N ILE A 3 -27.34 -20.19 -7.56
CA ILE A 3 -26.86 -20.54 -6.20
C ILE A 3 -25.34 -20.39 -6.07
N LYS A 4 -24.58 -20.60 -7.16
CA LYS A 4 -23.11 -20.40 -7.19
C LYS A 4 -22.66 -18.95 -6.94
N LYS A 5 -23.49 -17.94 -7.27
CA LYS A 5 -23.17 -16.52 -6.99
C LYS A 5 -23.47 -16.14 -5.53
N ILE A 6 -24.39 -16.83 -4.87
CA ILE A 6 -24.75 -16.57 -3.47
C ILE A 6 -23.66 -17.14 -2.53
N THR A 7 -23.07 -18.28 -2.87
CA THR A 7 -21.96 -18.87 -2.09
C THR A 7 -20.67 -18.04 -2.19
N ALA A 8 -20.38 -17.45 -3.34
CA ALA A 8 -19.21 -16.58 -3.51
C ALA A 8 -19.32 -15.26 -2.72
N ILE A 9 -20.53 -14.70 -2.63
CA ILE A 9 -20.79 -13.47 -1.84
C ILE A 9 -20.75 -13.77 -0.34
N PHE A 10 -21.21 -14.94 0.11
CA PHE A 10 -21.13 -15.32 1.53
C PHE A 10 -19.68 -15.57 1.98
N ILE A 11 -18.82 -16.12 1.11
CA ILE A 11 -17.39 -16.30 1.41
C ILE A 11 -16.66 -14.95 1.45
N ALA A 12 -16.99 -14.01 0.54
CA ALA A 12 -16.40 -12.67 0.54
C ALA A 12 -16.82 -11.80 1.76
N VAL A 13 -18.05 -11.99 2.25
CA VAL A 13 -18.56 -11.28 3.44
C VAL A 13 -17.97 -11.87 4.73
N VAL A 14 -17.81 -13.20 4.81
CA VAL A 14 -17.14 -13.82 5.97
C VAL A 14 -15.65 -13.45 6.03
N ILE A 15 -14.98 -13.31 4.88
CA ILE A 15 -13.57 -12.87 4.83
C ILE A 15 -13.42 -11.39 5.24
N THR A 16 -14.36 -10.50 4.89
CA THR A 16 -14.26 -9.08 5.27
C THR A 16 -14.72 -8.77 6.70
N SER A 17 -15.63 -9.57 7.28
CA SER A 17 -16.03 -9.40 8.69
C SER A 17 -15.06 -10.01 9.71
N ILE A 18 -14.16 -10.92 9.30
CA ILE A 18 -13.11 -11.48 10.18
C ILE A 18 -11.90 -10.54 10.27
N VAL A 19 -11.71 -9.62 9.32
CA VAL A 19 -10.51 -8.75 9.28
C VAL A 19 -10.60 -7.52 10.22
N PHE A 20 -11.78 -7.18 10.77
CA PHE A 20 -11.94 -6.00 11.64
C PHE A 20 -12.59 -6.26 13.00
N SER A 21 -12.57 -7.50 13.48
CA SER A 21 -12.86 -7.79 14.89
C SER A 21 -11.97 -8.91 15.41
N SER A 22 -10.68 -8.81 15.12
CA SER A 22 -9.67 -9.44 15.99
C SER A 22 -9.92 -8.91 17.40
N PRO A 23 -9.94 -9.76 18.45
CA PRO A 23 -9.66 -9.23 19.77
C PRO A 23 -8.34 -8.47 19.66
N ILE A 24 -8.30 -7.20 20.10
CA ILE A 24 -7.05 -6.46 20.28
C ILE A 24 -6.15 -7.40 21.08
N SER A 25 -5.14 -7.98 20.44
CA SER A 25 -4.23 -8.90 21.12
C SER A 25 -3.44 -8.10 22.14
N ALA A 26 -2.94 -8.75 23.19
CA ALA A 26 -2.06 -8.10 24.16
C ALA A 26 -0.89 -7.39 23.44
N ASP A 27 -0.33 -8.03 22.40
CA ASP A 27 0.74 -7.49 21.57
C ASP A 27 0.39 -6.15 20.90
N THR A 28 -0.84 -5.98 20.42
CA THR A 28 -1.30 -4.67 19.86
C THR A 28 -1.51 -3.60 20.93
N THR A 29 -1.76 -4.00 22.18
CA THR A 29 -1.94 -3.07 23.30
C THR A 29 -0.60 -2.55 23.81
N ASP A 30 0.40 -3.44 23.88
CA ASP A 30 1.74 -3.10 24.36
C ASP A 30 2.47 -2.20 23.37
N LEU A 31 2.33 -2.47 22.06
CA LEU A 31 2.87 -1.62 21.00
C LEU A 31 2.32 -0.18 21.07
N GLU A 32 1.00 -0.02 21.12
CA GLU A 32 0.37 1.31 21.16
C GLU A 32 0.74 2.06 22.45
N THR A 33 0.79 1.37 23.58
CA THR A 33 1.22 1.96 24.87
C THR A 33 2.66 2.45 24.79
N SER A 34 3.53 1.66 24.17
CA SER A 34 4.94 2.00 24.00
C SER A 34 5.13 3.21 23.10
N ILE A 35 4.45 3.23 21.95
CA ILE A 35 4.45 4.36 21.01
C ILE A 35 4.00 5.66 21.68
N VAL A 36 2.88 5.62 22.42
CA VAL A 36 2.33 6.81 23.10
C VAL A 36 3.31 7.34 24.15
N SER A 37 3.93 6.46 24.93
CA SER A 37 4.90 6.85 25.96
C SER A 37 6.19 7.41 25.35
N ALA A 38 6.67 6.81 24.26
CA ALA A 38 7.82 7.30 23.50
C ALA A 38 7.56 8.68 22.90
N LYS A 39 6.36 8.88 22.33
CA LYS A 39 5.92 10.16 21.83
C LYS A 39 5.94 11.23 22.92
N GLN A 40 5.40 10.93 24.11
CA GLN A 40 5.43 11.86 25.24
C GLN A 40 6.86 12.20 25.67
N TYR A 41 7.76 11.21 25.75
CA TYR A 41 9.17 11.45 26.04
C TYR A 41 9.80 12.41 25.03
N ILE A 42 9.54 12.21 23.73
CA ILE A 42 10.03 13.07 22.65
C ILE A 42 9.51 14.50 22.83
N GLU A 43 8.20 14.70 23.07
CA GLU A 43 7.60 16.03 23.29
C GLU A 43 8.21 16.76 24.49
N GLU A 44 8.56 16.03 25.56
CA GLU A 44 9.09 16.62 26.79
C GLU A 44 10.60 16.90 26.74
N ASN A 45 11.37 16.10 25.99
CA ASN A 45 12.84 16.08 26.09
C ASN A 45 13.56 16.45 24.79
N ILE A 46 12.90 16.40 23.63
CA ILE A 46 13.52 16.61 22.32
C ILE A 46 12.91 17.85 21.67
N THR A 47 13.75 18.86 21.46
CA THR A 47 13.28 20.18 21.02
C THR A 47 13.36 20.40 19.52
N ASN A 48 14.14 19.61 18.79
CA ASN A 48 14.37 19.79 17.35
C ASN A 48 14.48 18.46 16.61
N ALA A 49 14.03 18.44 15.35
CA ALA A 49 14.41 17.42 14.37
C ALA A 49 15.79 17.77 13.79
N GLU A 50 16.75 16.86 13.90
CA GLU A 50 18.14 17.11 13.48
C GLU A 50 18.44 16.53 12.09
N THR A 51 17.66 15.54 11.68
CA THR A 51 17.83 14.83 10.41
C THR A 51 16.57 14.92 9.54
N PHE A 52 16.74 14.66 8.24
CA PHE A 52 15.60 14.48 7.32
C PHE A 52 14.63 13.40 7.83
N GLN A 53 15.16 12.26 8.28
CA GLN A 53 14.36 11.14 8.79
C GLN A 53 13.58 11.50 10.07
N ASP A 54 14.19 12.29 10.97
CA ASP A 54 13.49 12.83 12.14
C ASP A 54 12.35 13.75 11.71
N THR A 55 12.61 14.61 10.72
CA THR A 55 11.64 15.59 10.23
C THR A 55 10.39 14.93 9.65
N ILE A 56 10.55 13.94 8.76
CA ILE A 56 9.39 13.28 8.14
C ILE A 56 8.60 12.44 9.14
N SER A 57 9.29 11.79 10.09
CA SER A 57 8.64 10.94 11.09
C SER A 57 7.90 11.77 12.14
N PHE A 58 8.49 12.89 12.57
CA PHE A 58 7.80 13.81 13.48
C PHE A 58 6.62 14.51 12.81
N ALA A 59 6.67 14.72 11.48
CA ALA A 59 5.55 15.29 10.74
C ALA A 59 4.38 14.31 10.71
N GLU A 60 4.64 13.05 10.39
CA GLU A 60 3.64 11.96 10.43
C GLU A 60 3.01 11.82 11.82
N ALA A 61 3.83 11.86 12.87
CA ALA A 61 3.39 11.73 14.27
C ALA A 61 2.70 12.99 14.83
N ASN A 62 2.58 14.06 14.05
CA ASN A 62 2.09 15.38 14.49
C ASN A 62 2.85 15.92 15.72
N LEU A 63 4.16 15.68 15.75
CA LEU A 63 5.11 16.18 16.75
C LEU A 63 5.68 17.55 16.37
N ILE A 64 5.44 17.99 15.14
CA ILE A 64 5.93 19.28 14.62
C ILE A 64 4.85 20.34 14.77
N THR A 65 4.99 21.21 15.77
CA THR A 65 4.10 22.37 15.99
C THR A 65 4.66 23.69 15.42
N GLU A 66 5.98 23.82 15.23
CA GLU A 66 6.61 25.10 14.83
C GLU A 66 7.78 24.97 13.83
N ILE A 67 7.79 23.98 12.91
CA ILE A 67 8.80 23.99 11.83
C ILE A 67 8.30 24.87 10.68
N THR A 68 8.37 26.18 10.88
CA THR A 68 8.19 27.16 9.79
C THR A 68 9.54 27.63 9.23
N GLN A 69 10.66 27.36 9.92
CA GLN A 69 11.97 27.96 9.60
C GLN A 69 12.92 27.11 8.74
N ILE A 70 12.82 25.78 8.74
CA ILE A 70 13.74 24.94 7.92
C ILE A 70 13.41 25.06 6.41
N TYR A 71 12.19 25.47 6.06
CA TYR A 71 11.64 25.32 4.70
C TYR A 71 11.75 26.56 3.79
N SER A 72 12.46 27.61 4.24
CA SER A 72 12.61 28.87 3.49
C SER A 72 13.93 29.00 2.71
N VAL A 73 14.83 28.02 2.80
CA VAL A 73 16.11 28.05 2.08
C VAL A 73 15.96 27.31 0.76
N GLU A 74 16.38 27.94 -0.35
CA GLU A 74 16.46 27.29 -1.65
C GLU A 74 17.42 26.09 -1.58
N PRO A 75 17.09 24.96 -2.23
CA PRO A 75 17.95 23.80 -2.20
C PRO A 75 19.25 24.07 -2.98
N ASP A 76 20.32 23.39 -2.58
CA ASP A 76 21.49 23.23 -3.44
C ASP A 76 21.10 22.30 -4.61
N THR A 77 20.89 22.90 -5.79
CA THR A 77 20.48 22.18 -7.00
C THR A 77 21.62 21.37 -7.64
N GLU A 78 22.87 21.60 -7.23
CA GLU A 78 24.03 20.83 -7.71
C GLU A 78 24.26 19.54 -6.90
N ASN A 79 23.62 19.40 -5.74
CA ASN A 79 23.71 18.21 -4.89
C ASN A 79 22.40 17.39 -4.98
N PRO A 80 22.39 16.26 -5.72
CA PRO A 80 21.18 15.46 -5.91
C PRO A 80 20.55 14.98 -4.61
N GLN A 81 21.35 14.64 -3.59
CA GLN A 81 20.82 14.18 -2.31
C GLN A 81 20.06 15.31 -1.60
N THR A 82 20.67 16.50 -1.47
CA THR A 82 20.03 17.65 -0.82
C THR A 82 18.77 18.09 -1.57
N LEU A 83 18.81 18.07 -2.91
CA LEU A 83 17.66 18.38 -3.75
C LEU A 83 16.53 17.35 -3.58
N ALA A 84 16.87 16.07 -3.51
CA ALA A 84 15.90 15.00 -3.27
C ALA A 84 15.25 15.09 -1.88
N GLU A 85 16.04 15.30 -0.82
CA GLU A 85 15.55 15.55 0.53
C GLU A 85 14.61 16.76 0.57
N TYR A 86 14.98 17.85 -0.13
CA TYR A 86 14.13 19.04 -0.24
C TYR A 86 12.78 18.73 -0.90
N ILE A 87 12.78 18.01 -2.03
CA ILE A 87 11.55 17.61 -2.72
C ILE A 87 10.67 16.77 -1.80
N LEU A 88 11.24 15.75 -1.15
CA LEU A 88 10.52 14.87 -0.22
C LEU A 88 9.93 15.66 0.96
N LEU A 89 10.69 16.60 1.53
CA LEU A 89 10.18 17.48 2.59
C LEU A 89 9.02 18.35 2.09
N ARG A 90 9.13 18.96 0.91
CA ARG A 90 8.02 19.73 0.34
C ARG A 90 6.78 18.86 0.13
N ARG A 91 6.96 17.62 -0.29
CA ARG A 91 5.87 16.63 -0.44
C ARG A 91 5.25 16.26 0.90
N THR A 92 6.05 16.02 1.94
CA THR A 92 5.57 15.83 3.32
C THR A 92 4.54 16.90 3.70
N PHE A 93 4.85 18.18 3.47
CA PHE A 93 3.99 19.30 3.88
C PHE A 93 3.01 19.80 2.80
N GLY A 94 2.85 19.07 1.69
CA GLY A 94 1.96 19.48 0.59
C GLY A 94 2.35 20.81 -0.07
N GLN A 95 3.62 21.20 -0.01
CA GLN A 95 4.16 22.41 -0.62
C GLN A 95 4.47 22.22 -2.11
N SER A 96 4.45 23.32 -2.87
CA SER A 96 4.83 23.28 -4.28
C SER A 96 6.31 22.96 -4.46
N ILE A 97 6.60 22.16 -5.48
CA ILE A 97 7.95 21.79 -5.95
C ILE A 97 8.37 22.57 -7.22
N THR A 98 7.58 23.55 -7.65
CA THR A 98 7.91 24.43 -8.77
C THR A 98 9.08 25.34 -8.40
N VAL A 99 10.04 25.52 -9.30
CA VAL A 99 11.22 26.38 -9.08
C VAL A 99 10.82 27.85 -8.91
N SER A 100 9.80 28.30 -9.64
CA SER A 100 9.16 29.60 -9.47
C SER A 100 7.71 29.55 -9.96
N GLU A 101 6.89 30.54 -9.59
CA GLU A 101 5.48 30.62 -10.01
C GLU A 101 5.31 30.71 -11.54
N ASP A 102 6.34 31.22 -12.23
CA ASP A 102 6.34 31.40 -13.68
C ASP A 102 7.14 30.31 -14.44
N SER A 103 7.76 29.37 -13.72
CA SER A 103 8.57 28.30 -14.31
C SER A 103 7.69 27.12 -14.73
N ALA A 104 7.91 26.62 -15.95
CA ALA A 104 7.37 25.33 -16.38
C ALA A 104 8.21 24.14 -15.86
N GLU A 105 9.44 24.40 -15.39
CA GLU A 105 10.36 23.43 -14.81
C GLU A 105 10.15 23.35 -13.29
N ASP A 106 10.04 22.11 -12.78
CA ASP A 106 9.99 21.83 -11.35
C ASP A 106 11.32 21.23 -10.85
N TYR A 107 11.52 21.18 -9.53
CA TYR A 107 12.72 20.60 -8.94
C TYR A 107 12.92 19.12 -9.28
N GLY A 108 11.85 18.40 -9.64
CA GLY A 108 11.93 17.03 -10.13
C GLY A 108 12.56 16.93 -11.52
N ASP A 109 12.34 17.90 -12.41
CA ASP A 109 13.00 17.97 -13.72
C ASP A 109 14.52 18.19 -13.55
N ILE A 110 14.89 19.14 -12.69
CA ILE A 110 16.30 19.41 -12.35
C ILE A 110 16.94 18.14 -11.78
N LEU A 111 16.29 17.49 -10.82
CA LEU A 111 16.80 16.27 -10.22
C LEU A 111 16.92 15.16 -11.26
N ALA A 112 15.91 14.91 -12.07
CA ALA A 112 15.93 13.89 -13.12
C ALA A 112 17.07 14.11 -14.12
N SER A 113 17.36 15.38 -14.47
CA SER A 113 18.48 15.74 -15.33
C SER A 113 19.86 15.52 -14.70
N SER A 114 19.95 15.29 -13.39
CA SER A 114 21.23 15.08 -12.70
C SER A 114 21.70 13.62 -12.66
N GLN A 115 20.93 12.68 -13.23
CA GLN A 115 21.35 11.28 -13.33
C GLN A 115 22.60 11.16 -14.20
N GLN A 116 23.56 10.37 -13.72
CA GLN A 116 24.83 10.09 -14.42
C GLN A 116 24.69 8.90 -15.38
N ASP A 117 25.64 8.76 -16.31
CA ASP A 117 25.66 7.68 -17.31
C ASP A 117 25.68 6.26 -16.70
N ASP A 118 26.17 6.11 -15.46
CA ASP A 118 26.18 4.83 -14.73
C ASP A 118 24.85 4.52 -14.03
N GLY A 119 23.84 5.38 -14.22
CA GLY A 119 22.52 5.31 -13.60
C GLY A 119 22.45 5.95 -12.21
N SER A 120 23.58 6.34 -11.61
CA SER A 120 23.61 6.89 -10.26
C SER A 120 23.24 8.37 -10.21
N PHE A 121 22.99 8.84 -9.00
CA PHE A 121 22.96 10.27 -8.66
C PHE A 121 24.23 10.68 -7.88
N GLY A 122 25.36 10.04 -8.20
CA GLY A 122 26.69 10.31 -7.65
C GLY A 122 27.13 9.39 -6.52
N ASN A 123 26.21 8.92 -5.66
CA ASN A 123 26.50 7.88 -4.67
C ASN A 123 25.23 7.07 -4.32
N ILE A 124 25.38 6.00 -3.53
CA ILE A 124 24.29 5.09 -3.14
C ILE A 124 23.15 5.85 -2.43
N LYS A 125 23.46 6.66 -1.40
CA LYS A 125 22.45 7.39 -0.62
C LYS A 125 21.73 8.41 -1.50
N ALA A 126 22.47 9.20 -2.29
CA ALA A 126 21.90 10.12 -3.25
C ALA A 126 20.97 9.41 -4.25
N THR A 127 21.36 8.24 -4.74
CA THR A 127 20.56 7.47 -5.71
C THR A 127 19.25 6.97 -5.10
N ILE A 128 19.26 6.47 -3.86
CA ILE A 128 18.05 6.05 -3.13
C ILE A 128 17.10 7.24 -2.95
N TYR A 129 17.61 8.36 -2.45
CA TYR A 129 16.78 9.53 -2.17
C TYR A 129 16.25 10.16 -3.45
N SER A 130 17.05 10.22 -4.52
CA SER A 130 16.61 10.71 -5.82
C SER A 130 15.50 9.86 -6.42
N LEU A 131 15.64 8.53 -6.40
CA LEU A 131 14.58 7.63 -6.85
C LEU A 131 13.30 7.82 -6.03
N ALA A 132 13.42 7.95 -4.71
CA ALA A 132 12.28 8.20 -3.83
C ALA A 132 11.59 9.53 -4.16
N ALA A 133 12.36 10.61 -4.29
CA ALA A 133 11.87 11.94 -4.63
C ALA A 133 11.16 11.95 -5.99
N LEU A 134 11.82 11.47 -7.04
CA LEU A 134 11.27 11.44 -8.40
C LEU A 134 9.99 10.62 -8.49
N LYS A 135 9.92 9.48 -7.79
CA LYS A 135 8.71 8.67 -7.72
C LYS A 135 7.58 9.36 -6.94
N SER A 136 7.90 10.04 -5.84
CA SER A 136 6.91 10.78 -5.02
C SER A 136 6.22 11.93 -5.76
N VAL A 137 6.84 12.42 -6.83
CA VAL A 137 6.33 13.49 -7.71
C VAL A 137 5.86 12.96 -9.07
N GLY A 138 5.88 11.65 -9.28
CA GLY A 138 5.39 11.00 -10.50
C GLY A 138 6.23 11.27 -11.75
N LYS A 139 7.56 11.46 -11.61
CA LYS A 139 8.45 11.54 -12.78
C LYS A 139 8.63 10.15 -13.37
N GLU A 140 8.50 10.08 -14.70
CA GLU A 140 8.67 8.86 -15.49
C GLU A 140 10.00 8.90 -16.23
N ALA A 141 10.50 7.75 -16.68
CA ALA A 141 11.70 7.71 -17.52
C ALA A 141 11.53 8.59 -18.77
N GLY A 142 12.53 9.40 -19.09
CA GLY A 142 12.42 10.40 -20.16
C GLY A 142 13.58 11.38 -20.21
N THR A 143 13.52 12.29 -21.18
CA THR A 143 14.55 13.33 -21.36
C THR A 143 14.21 14.57 -20.52
N TYR A 144 15.15 14.98 -19.68
CA TYR A 144 15.07 16.14 -18.81
C TYR A 144 16.32 16.99 -19.04
N GLY A 145 16.13 18.18 -19.65
CA GLY A 145 17.24 18.99 -20.14
C GLY A 145 18.05 18.23 -21.20
N ASP A 146 19.36 18.11 -20.98
CA ASP A 146 20.29 17.41 -21.87
C ASP A 146 20.47 15.91 -21.51
N ASN A 147 19.90 15.45 -20.39
CA ASN A 147 20.12 14.10 -19.86
C ASN A 147 18.83 13.27 -19.92
N THR A 148 18.98 11.94 -19.83
CA THR A 148 17.85 11.00 -19.77
C THR A 148 17.77 10.41 -18.38
N PHE A 149 16.60 10.51 -17.76
CA PHE A 149 16.26 9.77 -16.56
C PHE A 149 15.77 8.37 -16.93
N ASP A 150 16.37 7.37 -16.31
CA ASP A 150 16.02 5.95 -16.38
C ASP A 150 16.02 5.39 -14.95
N ASP A 151 14.82 5.12 -14.42
CA ASP A 151 14.63 4.58 -13.07
C ASP A 151 15.20 3.17 -12.93
N ILE A 152 15.14 2.35 -13.98
CA ILE A 152 15.72 1.00 -14.01
C ILE A 152 17.24 1.06 -13.97
N ALA A 153 17.87 2.01 -14.67
CA ALA A 153 19.32 2.20 -14.60
C ALA A 153 19.79 2.55 -13.18
N ALA A 154 19.05 3.43 -12.47
CA ALA A 154 19.33 3.76 -11.08
C ALA A 154 19.14 2.56 -10.13
N VAL A 155 18.09 1.76 -10.32
CA VAL A 155 17.88 0.54 -9.53
C VAL A 155 19.01 -0.47 -9.79
N ASN A 156 19.44 -0.63 -11.04
CA ASN A 156 20.56 -1.51 -11.39
C ASN A 156 21.87 -1.04 -10.75
N TYR A 157 22.11 0.26 -10.64
CA TYR A 157 23.24 0.80 -9.89
C TYR A 157 23.21 0.37 -8.42
N LEU A 158 22.04 0.44 -7.76
CA LEU A 158 21.89 -0.02 -6.36
C LEU A 158 22.15 -1.52 -6.22
N VAL A 159 21.58 -2.34 -7.11
CA VAL A 159 21.77 -3.80 -7.13
C VAL A 159 23.23 -4.16 -7.36
N ALA A 160 23.92 -3.46 -8.27
CA ALA A 160 25.34 -3.71 -8.58
C ALA A 160 26.28 -3.33 -7.42
N ASN A 161 25.87 -2.39 -6.56
CA ASN A 161 26.63 -1.96 -5.39
C ASN A 161 26.22 -2.71 -4.10
N GLN A 162 25.32 -3.69 -4.18
CA GLN A 162 25.01 -4.57 -3.06
C GLN A 162 26.20 -5.50 -2.79
N SER A 163 26.62 -5.56 -1.53
CA SER A 163 27.68 -6.48 -1.08
C SER A 163 27.19 -7.93 -1.03
N GLU A 164 28.13 -8.86 -0.82
CA GLU A 164 27.81 -10.30 -0.73
C GLU A 164 26.84 -10.65 0.41
N ASN A 165 26.91 -9.92 1.55
CA ASN A 165 26.02 -10.14 2.69
C ASN A 165 24.64 -9.48 2.52
N GLY A 166 24.39 -8.73 1.44
CA GLY A 166 23.11 -8.08 1.15
C GLY A 166 23.03 -6.60 1.53
N GLU A 167 24.07 -6.06 2.17
CA GLU A 167 24.17 -4.64 2.55
C GLU A 167 24.25 -3.73 1.31
N ILE A 168 23.61 -2.57 1.39
CA ILE A 168 23.69 -1.49 0.40
C ILE A 168 24.14 -0.22 1.13
N GLY A 169 25.42 0.13 0.97
CA GLY A 169 26.03 1.27 1.64
C GLY A 169 26.37 1.02 3.11
N ASN A 170 25.40 1.24 4.00
CA ASN A 170 25.48 0.98 5.44
C ASN A 170 24.08 0.59 5.96
N LEU A 171 23.91 0.30 7.26
CA LEU A 171 22.62 -0.14 7.80
C LEU A 171 21.46 0.86 7.58
N GLU A 172 21.68 2.15 7.82
CA GLU A 172 20.68 3.20 7.59
C GLU A 172 20.29 3.26 6.10
N THR A 173 21.30 3.27 5.22
CA THR A 173 21.11 3.30 3.76
C THR A 173 20.44 2.03 3.25
N SER A 174 20.73 0.88 3.88
CA SER A 174 20.12 -0.41 3.59
C SER A 174 18.63 -0.43 3.97
N ALA A 175 18.27 0.19 5.09
CA ALA A 175 16.87 0.36 5.50
C ALA A 175 16.10 1.21 4.47
N ASP A 176 16.65 2.36 4.06
CA ASP A 176 16.03 3.22 3.03
C ASP A 176 15.97 2.52 1.66
N ALA A 177 16.99 1.73 1.31
CA ALA A 177 17.04 0.96 0.07
C ALA A 177 15.92 -0.09 -0.02
N ALA A 178 15.49 -0.65 1.11
CA ALA A 178 14.41 -1.63 1.14
C ALA A 178 13.10 -1.07 0.57
N ALA A 179 12.77 0.18 0.94
CA ALA A 179 11.61 0.88 0.42
C ALA A 179 11.66 1.06 -1.10
N VAL A 180 12.84 1.45 -1.63
CA VAL A 180 13.06 1.65 -3.06
C VAL A 180 13.00 0.32 -3.81
N LEU A 181 13.77 -0.70 -3.39
CA LEU A 181 13.82 -1.99 -4.08
C LEU A 181 12.45 -2.69 -4.09
N TRP A 182 11.65 -2.54 -3.03
CA TRP A 182 10.28 -3.05 -3.00
C TRP A 182 9.43 -2.53 -4.17
N GLN A 183 9.63 -1.27 -4.58
CA GLN A 183 8.88 -0.67 -5.70
C GLN A 183 9.15 -1.35 -7.04
N TYR A 184 10.25 -2.09 -7.14
CA TYR A 184 10.72 -2.76 -8.36
C TYR A 184 10.82 -4.28 -8.19
N LYS A 185 10.20 -4.85 -7.13
CA LYS A 185 10.26 -6.29 -6.78
C LYS A 185 9.77 -7.27 -7.85
N ASP A 186 9.09 -6.78 -8.89
CA ASP A 186 8.59 -7.61 -9.98
C ASP A 186 9.71 -8.00 -10.97
N SER A 187 10.84 -7.29 -10.94
CA SER A 187 12.08 -7.70 -11.62
C SER A 187 12.77 -8.84 -10.86
N GLU A 188 13.26 -9.86 -11.56
CA GLU A 188 13.94 -11.01 -10.95
C GLU A 188 15.22 -10.57 -10.22
N GLU A 189 16.03 -9.72 -10.85
CA GLU A 189 17.27 -9.20 -10.28
C GLU A 189 17.00 -8.36 -9.03
N THR A 190 16.00 -7.47 -9.09
CA THR A 190 15.64 -6.61 -7.96
C THR A 190 15.01 -7.43 -6.82
N ASN A 191 14.18 -8.42 -7.12
CA ASN A 191 13.63 -9.33 -6.12
C ASN A 191 14.74 -10.12 -5.42
N SER A 192 15.71 -10.64 -6.20
CA SER A 192 16.87 -11.32 -5.64
C SER A 192 17.69 -10.39 -4.73
N ALA A 193 17.87 -9.13 -5.11
CA ALA A 193 18.58 -8.14 -4.29
C ALA A 193 17.80 -7.81 -3.01
N LEU A 194 16.49 -7.62 -3.11
CA LEU A 194 15.60 -7.38 -1.96
C LEU A 194 15.64 -8.55 -0.97
N ASN A 195 15.63 -9.79 -1.44
CA ASN A 195 15.72 -10.97 -0.56
C ASN A 195 17.06 -11.05 0.19
N LYS A 196 18.17 -10.72 -0.48
CA LYS A 196 19.48 -10.62 0.19
C LYS A 196 19.50 -9.51 1.24
N LEU A 197 18.91 -8.37 0.91
CA LEU A 197 18.79 -7.25 1.83
C LEU A 197 17.93 -7.61 3.05
N ILE A 198 16.83 -8.34 2.86
CA ILE A 198 16.03 -8.88 3.98
C ILE A 198 16.90 -9.75 4.87
N SER A 199 17.67 -10.71 4.32
CA SER A 199 18.56 -11.56 5.13
C SER A 199 19.63 -10.75 5.88
N TYR A 200 20.18 -9.70 5.28
CA TYR A 200 21.08 -8.76 5.97
C TYR A 200 20.40 -8.10 7.16
N LEU A 201 19.20 -7.53 6.98
CA LEU A 201 18.46 -6.84 8.03
C LEU A 201 18.02 -7.81 9.15
N GLU A 202 17.59 -9.03 8.82
CA GLU A 202 17.24 -10.06 9.80
C GLU A 202 18.41 -10.46 10.71
N SER A 203 19.65 -10.32 10.24
CA SER A 203 20.84 -10.63 11.03
C SER A 203 21.01 -9.71 12.26
N PHE A 204 20.36 -8.55 12.26
CA PHE A 204 20.34 -7.62 13.39
C PHE A 204 19.26 -7.93 14.43
N SER A 205 18.42 -8.96 14.22
CA SER A 205 17.38 -9.34 15.19
C SER A 205 17.94 -9.73 16.56
N ASP A 206 19.23 -10.06 16.62
CA ASP A 206 19.97 -10.33 17.84
C ASP A 206 20.79 -9.17 18.40
N SER A 207 20.77 -7.98 17.77
CA SER A 207 21.57 -6.84 18.20
C SER A 207 21.21 -6.37 19.62
N ASP A 208 22.25 -5.97 20.36
CA ASP A 208 22.13 -5.30 21.64
C ASP A 208 21.98 -3.78 21.48
N ASP A 209 22.19 -3.24 20.29
CA ASP A 209 22.09 -1.81 19.99
C ASP A 209 20.66 -1.45 19.52
N THR A 210 20.04 -0.49 20.22
CA THR A 210 18.66 -0.06 19.95
C THR A 210 18.54 0.66 18.60
N LEU A 211 19.56 1.41 18.17
CA LEU A 211 19.56 2.06 16.86
C LEU A 211 19.63 1.02 15.75
N GLU A 212 20.49 0.01 15.87
CA GLU A 212 20.58 -1.08 14.89
C GLU A 212 19.27 -1.87 14.77
N LEU A 213 18.67 -2.26 15.91
CA LEU A 213 17.36 -2.91 15.94
C LEU A 213 16.30 -2.07 15.23
N SER A 214 16.27 -0.78 15.53
CA SER A 214 15.27 0.15 14.97
C SER A 214 15.42 0.29 13.45
N LEU A 215 16.65 0.50 12.96
CA LEU A 215 16.93 0.61 11.53
C LEU A 215 16.60 -0.70 10.79
N ALA A 216 16.96 -1.84 11.38
CA ALA A 216 16.63 -3.14 10.81
C ALA A 216 15.11 -3.36 10.72
N LEU A 217 14.37 -3.00 11.77
CA LEU A 217 12.90 -3.11 11.79
C LEU A 217 12.24 -2.19 10.76
N MET A 218 12.74 -0.95 10.60
CA MET A 218 12.25 -0.04 9.55
C MET A 218 12.43 -0.64 8.16
N GLY A 219 13.64 -1.12 7.84
CA GLY A 219 13.93 -1.75 6.55
C GLY A 219 13.11 -3.02 6.31
N LEU A 220 12.95 -3.87 7.32
CA LEU A 220 12.13 -5.08 7.22
C LEU A 220 10.64 -4.78 7.03
N THR A 221 10.14 -3.72 7.68
CA THR A 221 8.76 -3.27 7.51
C THR A 221 8.48 -2.90 6.06
N ASP A 222 9.38 -2.11 5.44
CA ASP A 222 9.24 -1.73 4.04
C ASP A 222 9.45 -2.89 3.08
N ALA A 223 10.42 -3.76 3.35
CA ALA A 223 10.70 -4.93 2.51
C ALA A 223 9.54 -5.95 2.50
N ASN A 224 8.83 -6.11 3.62
CA ASN A 224 7.76 -7.09 3.78
C ASN A 224 6.34 -6.52 3.63
N TYR A 225 6.19 -5.19 3.55
CA TYR A 225 4.97 -4.44 3.22
C TYR A 225 3.70 -5.02 3.85
N GLY A 226 3.53 -4.80 5.16
CA GLY A 226 2.38 -5.27 5.93
C GLY A 226 2.39 -6.74 6.33
N GLN A 227 3.51 -7.45 6.14
CA GLN A 227 3.71 -8.79 6.70
C GLN A 227 4.70 -8.73 7.86
N THR A 228 4.29 -9.21 9.03
CA THR A 228 5.18 -9.37 10.19
C THR A 228 5.88 -10.72 10.11
N THR A 229 7.21 -10.73 10.02
CA THR A 229 8.03 -11.95 10.07
C THR A 229 8.43 -12.28 11.50
N GLU A 230 9.00 -13.48 11.72
CA GLU A 230 9.53 -13.88 13.03
C GLU A 230 10.67 -12.97 13.49
N ALA A 231 11.56 -12.58 12.57
CA ALA A 231 12.64 -11.64 12.86
C ALA A 231 12.10 -10.26 13.26
N MET A 232 11.08 -9.75 12.56
CA MET A 232 10.42 -8.50 12.93
C MET A 232 9.78 -8.59 14.31
N GLN A 233 9.03 -9.66 14.59
CA GLN A 233 8.39 -9.84 15.90
C GLN A 233 9.42 -9.88 17.02
N LYS A 234 10.54 -10.58 16.82
CA LYS A 234 11.64 -10.63 17.78
C LYS A 234 12.25 -9.25 18.05
N ILE A 235 12.42 -8.42 17.01
CA ILE A 235 12.91 -7.05 17.18
C ILE A 235 11.88 -6.19 17.92
N ILE A 236 10.59 -6.30 17.57
CA ILE A 236 9.49 -5.61 18.25
C ILE A 236 9.51 -5.96 19.75
N ASP A 237 9.51 -7.24 20.09
CA ASP A 237 9.50 -7.70 21.48
C ASP A 237 10.71 -7.15 22.26
N LYS A 238 11.90 -7.13 21.63
CA LYS A 238 13.10 -6.54 22.23
C LYS A 238 12.95 -5.05 22.48
N LEU A 239 12.53 -4.27 21.48
CA LEU A 239 12.32 -2.84 21.64
C LEU A 239 11.32 -2.56 22.76
N LEU A 240 10.16 -3.23 22.75
CA LEU A 240 9.14 -3.07 23.80
C LEU A 240 9.69 -3.39 25.20
N SER A 241 10.54 -4.42 25.33
CA SER A 241 11.13 -4.80 26.62
C SER A 241 12.19 -3.81 27.14
N ARG A 242 12.80 -3.01 26.26
CA ARG A 242 13.86 -2.04 26.62
C ARG A 242 13.32 -0.67 27.02
N GLN A 243 12.06 -0.39 26.75
CA GLN A 243 11.50 0.92 27.05
C GLN A 243 11.50 1.17 28.56
N ASN A 244 12.06 2.32 28.95
CA ASN A 244 12.07 2.75 30.33
C ASN A 244 10.69 3.29 30.76
N ASN A 245 10.46 3.39 32.07
CA ASN A 245 9.20 3.91 32.62
C ASN A 245 8.91 5.39 32.27
N ASP A 246 9.94 6.13 31.83
CA ASP A 246 9.79 7.50 31.34
C ASP A 246 9.35 7.56 29.85
N GLY A 247 9.17 6.40 29.21
CA GLY A 247 8.81 6.26 27.80
C GLY A 247 10.01 6.29 26.84
N GLY A 248 11.19 6.68 27.31
CA GLY A 248 12.40 6.70 26.51
C GLY A 248 13.07 5.34 26.37
N PHE A 249 14.04 5.26 25.46
CA PHE A 249 14.80 4.05 25.17
C PHE A 249 16.29 4.26 25.43
N PRO A 250 16.97 3.30 26.07
CA PRO A 250 18.42 3.29 26.16
C PRO A 250 19.08 2.90 24.82
N SER A 251 20.36 3.26 24.65
CA SER A 251 21.17 2.83 23.49
C SER A 251 21.39 1.32 23.43
N SER A 252 21.38 0.64 24.58
CA SER A 252 21.58 -0.81 24.69
C SER A 252 20.43 -1.53 25.40
N GLU A 253 20.60 -2.79 25.82
CA GLU A 253 19.55 -3.57 26.51
C GLU A 253 19.04 -2.90 27.79
N GLU A 254 19.92 -2.24 28.53
CA GLU A 254 19.58 -1.48 29.73
C GLU A 254 20.30 -0.13 29.71
N GLY A 255 19.77 0.84 30.47
CA GLY A 255 20.44 2.13 30.65
C GLY A 255 19.47 3.29 30.86
N ALA A 256 20.04 4.49 30.91
CA ALA A 256 19.25 5.72 30.87
C ALA A 256 18.67 5.91 29.47
N SER A 257 17.51 6.54 29.38
CA SER A 257 16.90 6.93 28.11
C SER A 257 17.79 7.93 27.36
N GLU A 258 18.02 7.66 26.09
CA GLU A 258 18.82 8.49 25.19
C GLU A 258 17.96 9.01 24.03
N ALA A 259 18.18 10.26 23.63
CA ALA A 259 17.36 10.92 22.62
C ALA A 259 17.40 10.19 21.28
N ASP A 260 18.59 9.83 20.77
CA ASP A 260 18.73 9.18 19.46
C ASP A 260 18.15 7.77 19.43
N ALA A 261 18.38 6.98 20.49
CA ALA A 261 17.78 5.66 20.64
C ALA A 261 16.25 5.74 20.72
N THR A 262 15.72 6.73 21.45
CA THR A 262 14.28 6.96 21.56
C THR A 262 13.66 7.38 20.22
N LYS A 263 14.29 8.31 19.49
CA LYS A 263 13.85 8.71 18.14
C LYS A 263 13.84 7.51 17.20
N ALA A 264 14.89 6.69 17.21
CA ALA A 264 14.99 5.52 16.35
C ALA A 264 13.91 4.47 16.68
N ALA A 265 13.76 4.10 17.95
CA ALA A 265 12.76 3.13 18.39
C ALA A 265 11.35 3.61 18.08
N PHE A 266 11.05 4.88 18.35
CA PHE A 266 9.76 5.49 18.01
C PHE A 266 9.45 5.36 16.52
N ARG A 267 10.38 5.74 15.63
CA ARG A 267 10.20 5.63 14.16
C ARG A 267 9.93 4.19 13.72
N ALA A 268 10.67 3.24 14.29
CA ALA A 268 10.53 1.83 13.93
C ALA A 268 9.18 1.26 14.38
N LEU A 269 8.73 1.57 15.60
CA LEU A 269 7.44 1.11 16.12
C LEU A 269 6.26 1.78 15.41
N GLU A 270 6.37 3.07 15.07
CA GLU A 270 5.40 3.78 14.23
C GLU A 270 5.27 3.12 12.85
N ALA A 271 6.40 2.79 12.21
CA ALA A 271 6.40 2.11 10.92
C ALA A 271 5.67 0.76 11.00
N VAL A 272 5.85 -0.01 12.08
CA VAL A 272 5.09 -1.25 12.32
C VAL A 272 3.59 -0.96 12.43
N ARG A 273 3.20 0.07 13.18
CA ARG A 273 1.78 0.46 13.34
C ARG A 273 1.14 0.80 11.99
N TYR A 274 1.86 1.49 11.12
CA TYR A 274 1.38 1.89 9.78
C TYR A 274 1.70 0.90 8.67
N THR A 275 2.40 -0.18 8.98
CA THR A 275 2.87 -1.24 8.05
C THR A 275 3.91 -0.82 7.00
N VAL A 276 4.33 0.45 7.01
CA VAL A 276 5.31 1.07 6.12
C VAL A 276 6.00 2.22 6.86
N THR A 277 7.21 2.58 6.46
CA THR A 277 7.87 3.79 6.96
C THR A 277 7.28 5.06 6.32
N PRO A 278 7.40 6.23 6.98
CA PRO A 278 7.07 7.51 6.35
C PRO A 278 7.87 7.76 5.06
N PHE A 279 9.11 7.30 4.98
CA PHE A 279 9.91 7.38 3.76
C PHE A 279 9.24 6.63 2.60
N ASN A 280 8.84 5.38 2.80
CA ASN A 280 8.13 4.60 1.78
C ASN A 280 6.73 5.17 1.45
N ALA A 281 6.02 5.68 2.45
CA ALA A 281 4.77 6.38 2.24
C ALA A 281 4.93 7.59 1.29
N LEU A 282 6.00 8.38 1.44
CA LEU A 282 6.32 9.50 0.53
C LEU A 282 6.59 9.02 -0.88
N ILE A 283 7.33 7.92 -1.06
CA ILE A 283 7.59 7.31 -2.39
C ILE A 283 6.27 7.05 -3.12
N ASN A 284 5.24 6.62 -2.39
CA ASN A 284 3.90 6.34 -2.91
C ASN A 284 3.00 7.59 -2.99
N GLY A 285 3.55 8.78 -2.78
CA GLY A 285 2.87 10.07 -2.92
C GLY A 285 1.98 10.48 -1.74
N ILE A 286 2.07 9.78 -0.60
CA ILE A 286 1.34 10.15 0.63
C ILE A 286 1.91 11.45 1.18
N GLN A 287 1.05 12.33 1.70
CA GLN A 287 1.42 13.59 2.34
C GLN A 287 1.06 13.57 3.82
N PHE A 288 1.86 14.22 4.66
CA PHE A 288 1.66 14.29 6.10
C PHE A 288 1.28 15.72 6.49
N SER A 289 -0.01 16.00 6.57
CA SER A 289 -0.48 17.33 6.94
C SER A 289 -0.09 17.66 8.39
N SER A 290 0.49 18.84 8.62
CA SER A 290 0.74 19.43 9.95
C SER A 290 -0.55 19.75 10.74
N SER A 291 -1.70 19.56 10.09
CA SER A 291 -3.00 19.37 10.71
C SER A 291 -3.36 17.92 10.48
N GLY A 292 -3.03 17.05 11.45
CA GLY A 292 -2.97 15.58 11.28
C GLY A 292 -4.01 14.99 10.34
N LEU A 293 -3.58 14.04 9.51
CA LEU A 293 -4.36 13.28 8.51
C LEU A 293 -5.67 13.97 8.10
N ASP A 294 -5.64 14.73 6.99
CA ASP A 294 -6.86 15.30 6.43
C ASP A 294 -7.77 14.21 5.85
N PHE A 295 -8.55 13.58 6.74
CA PHE A 295 -9.60 12.63 6.41
C PHE A 295 -10.74 13.28 5.62
N SER A 296 -10.71 14.58 5.27
CA SER A 296 -11.70 15.24 4.40
C SER A 296 -11.94 14.45 3.11
N GLN A 297 -10.91 13.80 2.57
CA GLN A 297 -11.01 12.96 1.37
C GLN A 297 -11.57 11.55 1.65
N MET A 298 -11.53 11.09 2.91
CA MET A 298 -12.13 9.81 3.34
C MET A 298 -13.58 9.93 3.83
N TYR A 299 -14.05 11.14 4.20
CA TYR A 299 -15.45 11.34 4.60
C TYR A 299 -16.48 10.86 3.56
N PRO A 300 -16.32 11.08 2.25
CA PRO A 300 -17.25 10.54 1.25
C PRO A 300 -17.29 9.01 1.25
N LEU A 301 -16.14 8.35 1.46
CA LEU A 301 -16.02 6.90 1.54
C LEU A 301 -16.65 6.34 2.83
N LEU A 302 -16.45 7.00 3.97
CA LEU A 302 -17.08 6.65 5.24
C LEU A 302 -18.61 6.82 5.20
N ILE A 303 -19.10 7.89 4.57
CA ILE A 303 -20.54 8.11 4.36
C ILE A 303 -21.11 7.05 3.40
N ALA A 304 -20.42 6.76 2.30
CA ALA A 304 -20.82 5.71 1.36
C ALA A 304 -20.90 4.34 2.05
N TYR A 305 -19.91 4.02 2.90
CA TYR A 305 -19.90 2.80 3.69
C TYR A 305 -21.05 2.76 4.70
N ALA A 306 -21.30 3.84 5.44
CA ALA A 306 -22.40 3.94 6.39
C ALA A 306 -23.77 3.76 5.70
N VAL A 307 -23.96 4.36 4.52
CA VAL A 307 -25.16 4.19 3.70
C VAL A 307 -25.33 2.73 3.27
N LEU A 308 -24.25 2.07 2.82
CA LEU A 308 -24.28 0.66 2.44
C LEU A 308 -24.65 -0.25 3.63
N VAL A 309 -24.12 0.01 4.82
CA VAL A 309 -24.46 -0.73 6.04
C VAL A 309 -25.95 -0.58 6.37
N VAL A 310 -26.48 0.65 6.36
CA VAL A 310 -27.91 0.93 6.61
C VAL A 310 -28.81 0.27 5.55
N CYS A 311 -28.43 0.34 4.28
CA CYS A 311 -29.14 -0.34 3.20
C CYS A 311 -29.14 -1.86 3.39
N SER A 312 -28.03 -2.45 3.84
CA SER A 312 -27.94 -3.90 4.11
C SER A 312 -28.86 -4.32 5.26
N ILE A 313 -28.94 -3.52 6.32
CA ILE A 313 -29.82 -3.76 7.47
C ILE A 313 -31.29 -3.65 7.03
N GLY A 314 -31.62 -2.62 6.24
CA GLY A 314 -32.96 -2.44 5.66
C GLY A 314 -33.39 -3.63 4.78
N LEU A 315 -32.47 -4.14 3.96
CA LEU A 315 -32.70 -5.32 3.11
C LEU A 315 -32.97 -6.58 3.96
N TRP A 316 -32.19 -6.79 5.02
CA TRP A 316 -32.38 -7.92 5.95
C TRP A 316 -33.72 -7.84 6.69
N ILE A 317 -34.11 -6.66 7.18
CA ILE A 317 -35.42 -6.46 7.81
C ILE A 317 -36.57 -6.72 6.84
N PHE A 318 -36.43 -6.27 5.58
CA PHE A 318 -37.43 -6.50 4.54
C PHE A 318 -37.58 -8.00 4.21
N ILE A 319 -36.47 -8.73 4.10
CA ILE A 319 -36.48 -10.18 3.84
C ILE A 319 -37.14 -10.92 5.02
N PHE A 320 -36.80 -10.60 6.27
CA PHE A 320 -37.37 -11.28 7.44
C PHE A 320 -38.83 -10.92 7.71
N LYS A 321 -39.30 -9.72 7.36
CA LYS A 321 -40.73 -9.35 7.49
C LYS A 321 -41.62 -9.97 6.42
N ARG A 322 -41.05 -10.51 5.33
CA ARG A 322 -41.84 -11.16 4.29
C ARG A 322 -42.25 -12.55 4.75
N LYS A 323 -43.40 -12.66 5.43
CA LYS A 323 -44.02 -13.95 5.79
C LYS A 323 -44.08 -14.85 4.53
N PRO A 324 -43.52 -16.07 4.56
CA PRO A 324 -43.72 -17.01 3.47
C PRO A 324 -45.22 -17.33 3.39
N ARG A 325 -45.83 -17.10 2.22
CA ARG A 325 -47.18 -17.61 1.95
C ARG A 325 -47.10 -19.13 1.88
N SER A 326 -47.35 -19.81 2.99
CA SER A 326 -47.62 -21.25 2.97
C SER A 326 -49.00 -21.44 2.32
N LYS A 327 -49.04 -21.80 1.04
CA LYS A 327 -50.25 -22.44 0.48
C LYS A 327 -50.47 -23.73 1.27
N THR A 328 -51.68 -23.95 1.76
CA THR A 328 -52.02 -25.18 2.50
C THR A 328 -52.02 -26.38 1.53
N LEU A 329 -51.71 -27.57 2.05
CA LEU A 329 -51.60 -28.81 1.28
C LEU A 329 -52.89 -29.18 0.53
N GLU A 330 -54.04 -28.63 0.96
CA GLU A 330 -55.33 -28.79 0.27
C GLU A 330 -55.45 -27.94 -0.99
N GLU A 331 -54.86 -26.74 -1.02
CA GLU A 331 -54.85 -25.89 -2.20
C GLU A 331 -53.98 -26.47 -3.31
N SER A 332 -52.83 -27.08 -2.95
CA SER A 332 -51.98 -27.76 -3.93
C SER A 332 -52.59 -29.07 -4.45
N LYS A 333 -53.39 -29.79 -3.64
CA LYS A 333 -54.14 -30.96 -4.11
C LYS A 333 -55.23 -30.59 -5.11
N LYS A 334 -56.04 -29.56 -4.82
CA LYS A 334 -57.06 -29.08 -5.76
C LYS A 334 -56.47 -28.64 -7.10
N GLU A 335 -55.34 -27.92 -7.08
CA GLU A 335 -54.66 -27.44 -8.29
C GLU A 335 -54.05 -28.61 -9.11
N SER A 336 -53.76 -29.76 -8.49
CA SER A 336 -53.30 -30.96 -9.18
C SER A 336 -54.44 -31.81 -9.78
N GLU A 337 -55.57 -31.92 -9.08
CA GLU A 337 -56.76 -32.63 -9.58
C GLU A 337 -57.41 -31.91 -10.76
N GLU A 338 -57.41 -30.57 -10.75
CA GLU A 338 -57.92 -29.73 -11.84
C GLU A 338 -57.03 -29.80 -13.10
N LYS A 339 -55.73 -30.05 -12.94
CA LYS A 339 -54.82 -30.30 -14.07
C LYS A 339 -54.95 -31.70 -14.64
N PHE A 340 -55.29 -32.70 -13.83
CA PHE A 340 -55.48 -34.08 -14.30
C PHE A 340 -56.82 -34.30 -15.01
N SER A 341 -57.88 -33.59 -14.64
CA SER A 341 -59.18 -33.67 -15.35
C SER A 341 -59.10 -33.08 -16.76
N ASN A 342 -58.38 -31.97 -16.95
CA ASN A 342 -58.19 -31.32 -18.25
C ASN A 342 -57.33 -32.12 -19.24
N VAL A 343 -56.49 -33.04 -18.78
CA VAL A 343 -55.70 -33.92 -19.66
C VAL A 343 -56.53 -35.09 -20.18
N LYS A 344 -57.53 -35.56 -19.42
CA LYS A 344 -58.37 -36.70 -19.81
C LYS A 344 -59.41 -36.34 -20.87
N THR A 345 -59.86 -35.08 -20.91
CA THR A 345 -60.72 -34.55 -21.98
C THR A 345 -59.97 -34.30 -23.29
N PHE A 346 -58.63 -34.15 -23.24
CA PHE A 346 -57.81 -33.87 -24.43
C PHE A 346 -57.42 -35.15 -25.20
N SER A 347 -57.35 -36.30 -24.52
CA SER A 347 -56.99 -37.58 -25.17
C SER A 347 -58.14 -38.26 -25.92
N GLU A 348 -59.39 -37.82 -25.75
CA GLU A 348 -60.55 -38.35 -26.49
C GLU A 348 -60.91 -37.52 -27.73
N SER A 349 -60.23 -36.38 -27.99
CA SER A 349 -60.51 -35.49 -29.12
C SER A 349 -59.49 -35.52 -30.27
N GLU A 350 -58.41 -36.30 -30.19
CA GLU A 350 -57.34 -36.34 -31.21
C GLU A 350 -57.35 -37.58 -32.13
N GLU A 351 -58.44 -38.36 -32.16
CA GLU A 351 -58.60 -39.48 -33.12
C GLU A 351 -59.43 -39.16 -34.37
N GLY A 352 -59.79 -37.89 -34.59
CA GLY A 352 -60.49 -37.44 -35.80
C GLY A 352 -59.88 -36.18 -36.39
N GLU A 353 -59.53 -36.24 -37.67
CA GLU A 353 -59.16 -35.10 -38.55
C GLU A 353 -57.72 -34.57 -38.45
N ASN A 354 -56.84 -35.01 -39.36
CA ASN A 354 -56.68 -34.30 -40.63
C ASN A 354 -55.66 -34.95 -41.58
N GLU A 355 -56.21 -35.28 -42.74
CA GLU A 355 -55.57 -35.58 -44.01
C GLU A 355 -55.26 -34.24 -44.73
N LYS A 356 -54.19 -34.18 -45.54
CA LYS A 356 -53.85 -33.15 -46.57
C LYS A 356 -53.25 -31.83 -46.03
N ASP A 357 -52.21 -31.23 -46.61
CA ASP A 357 -51.65 -31.31 -47.96
C ASP A 357 -50.15 -30.96 -47.99
N ASN A 358 -49.45 -31.63 -48.90
CA ASN A 358 -48.09 -31.37 -49.40
C ASN A 358 -48.05 -30.15 -50.33
N ASP A 359 -46.94 -29.39 -50.34
CA ASP A 359 -45.96 -29.36 -51.46
C ASP A 359 -44.94 -28.22 -51.26
N THR A 360 -43.64 -28.46 -51.02
CA THR A 360 -42.51 -28.91 -51.87
C THR A 360 -41.97 -27.88 -52.90
N LYS A 361 -40.75 -27.35 -52.65
CA LYS A 361 -39.53 -27.34 -53.52
C LYS A 361 -38.51 -26.32 -52.98
N VAL A 362 -37.27 -26.60 -52.55
CA VAL A 362 -36.14 -27.49 -52.95
C VAL A 362 -35.08 -26.79 -53.83
N ARG A 363 -33.81 -26.98 -53.39
CA ARG A 363 -32.47 -26.79 -54.02
C ARG A 363 -31.84 -25.39 -53.96
N ALA A 364 -30.55 -25.14 -53.71
CA ALA A 364 -29.30 -25.84 -53.33
C ALA A 364 -28.16 -25.21 -54.16
N ASN A 365 -27.02 -24.94 -53.51
CA ASN A 365 -25.61 -24.79 -53.95
C ASN A 365 -25.28 -24.11 -55.29
N ASP A 366 -24.29 -23.21 -55.28
CA ASP A 366 -22.91 -23.54 -55.72
C ASP A 366 -21.92 -22.37 -55.59
N THR A 367 -20.68 -22.78 -55.37
CA THR A 367 -19.40 -22.06 -55.33
C THR A 367 -18.93 -21.74 -56.75
N GLU A 368 -18.32 -20.56 -57.01
CA GLU A 368 -17.21 -20.47 -57.98
C GLU A 368 -16.40 -19.16 -57.88
N ASP A 369 -15.15 -19.33 -58.31
CA ASP A 369 -13.95 -18.52 -58.26
C ASP A 369 -13.82 -17.62 -59.52
N SER A 370 -13.11 -16.49 -59.44
CA SER A 370 -12.34 -15.90 -60.56
C SER A 370 -11.68 -14.55 -60.22
N ASP A 371 -10.38 -14.61 -59.92
CA ASP A 371 -9.28 -14.07 -60.72
C ASP A 371 -9.39 -12.68 -61.44
N LYS A 372 -8.38 -11.83 -61.14
CA LYS A 372 -7.66 -10.85 -62.00
C LYS A 372 -8.33 -9.58 -62.57
N ARG A 373 -7.72 -8.42 -62.24
CA ARG A 373 -6.99 -7.45 -63.11
C ARG A 373 -6.54 -6.26 -62.24
N LYS A 374 -5.25 -5.95 -62.07
CA LYS A 374 -4.42 -5.06 -62.91
C LYS A 374 -5.14 -3.78 -63.36
N GLU A 375 -4.85 -2.67 -62.69
CA GLU A 375 -3.96 -1.60 -63.18
C GLU A 375 -3.29 -0.88 -62.00
#